data_AF-A0A948GIS7-F1
#
_entry.id   AF-A0A948GIS7-F1
#
_cell.length_a   1.000
_cell.length_b   1.000
_cell.length_c   1.000
_cell.angle_alpha   90.00
_cell.angle_beta   90.00
_cell.angle_gamma   90.00
#
_symmetry.space_group_name_H-M   'P 1'
#
loop_
_entity.id
_entity.type
_entity.pdbx_description
1 polymer ?
#
loop_
_entity_poly.entity_id
_entity_poly.type
_entity_poly.pdbx_seq_one_letter_code
_entity_poly.pdbx_strand_id
1 'polypeptide(L)'
;MFYPQGEVKLAAGPSTVVLCDKRWLHLWKYALIMAVLFMATTAAVVAIILRANFPDTPWVEMPALLIDRLGNVEWGPALLRHLDMVLVLCVLAIQILYLYWAQQRERLTLSPAGISYTSPLPPSLRRLKPDWSLSWREVSKIEFGTFNAQHRNLDFVLMTLFTATGKQKLFPAHWVDANSFTRPPFRFSLSLKSPTREEIFESAMASAIMRYITKRAPQVAVESTLGQAVIYSSLEKDPHGRKALFIVAALVLYAIVDFVAGGDSYIDEPAALMHLYIAAGVLGALLAGAWLYRSALPSGEKAGLAFLIGVLVAVAFIPGALRLNALTSPQGFETYDYYVTNGGDGVLLRPAREDMPVIEYFANHNYWKRYGKDDPYPVQIRKGGLGFYQFNSSAIVDDIHRHDGR
;
A
#
# COMPACT_ATOMS: atom_id res chain seq x y z
N MET A 1 -35.89 -15.13 -21.18
CA MET A 1 -35.06 -16.14 -21.86
C MET A 1 -35.33 -17.47 -21.16
N PHE A 2 -36.16 -18.33 -21.74
CA PHE A 2 -36.58 -19.60 -21.15
C PHE A 2 -35.54 -20.66 -21.47
N TYR A 3 -34.92 -21.25 -20.45
CA TYR A 3 -34.04 -22.41 -20.65
C TYR A 3 -34.88 -23.64 -21.01
N PRO A 4 -34.47 -24.43 -22.02
CA PRO A 4 -35.16 -25.67 -22.35
C PRO A 4 -34.98 -26.68 -21.20
N GLN A 5 -36.10 -27.19 -20.68
CA GLN A 5 -36.12 -28.31 -19.73
C GLN A 5 -35.80 -29.60 -20.48
N GLY A 6 -34.51 -29.84 -20.73
CA GLY A 6 -34.04 -31.20 -21.00
C GLY A 6 -34.10 -31.99 -19.70
N GLU A 7 -34.90 -33.05 -19.66
CA GLU A 7 -34.85 -34.06 -18.60
C GLU A 7 -33.47 -34.72 -18.60
N VAL A 8 -32.55 -34.14 -17.84
CA VAL A 8 -31.30 -34.80 -17.48
C VAL A 8 -31.69 -35.94 -16.55
N LYS A 9 -31.62 -37.19 -17.03
CA LYS A 9 -31.60 -38.38 -16.17
C LYS A 9 -30.43 -38.24 -15.21
N LEU A 10 -30.71 -37.66 -14.04
CA LEU A 10 -29.78 -37.50 -12.95
C LEU A 10 -29.47 -38.90 -12.42
N ALA A 11 -28.35 -39.48 -12.87
CA ALA A 11 -27.70 -40.58 -12.17
C ALA A 11 -27.74 -40.28 -10.67
N ALA A 12 -28.07 -41.27 -9.84
CA ALA A 12 -28.14 -41.16 -8.39
C ALA A 12 -26.76 -40.73 -7.87
N GLY A 13 -26.52 -39.41 -7.89
CA GLY A 13 -25.25 -38.82 -7.50
C GLY A 13 -24.96 -39.19 -6.05
N PRO A 14 -23.69 -39.18 -5.65
CA PRO A 14 -23.29 -39.57 -4.31
C PRO A 14 -24.15 -38.84 -3.29
N SER A 15 -24.71 -39.62 -2.35
CA SER A 15 -25.58 -39.09 -1.29
C SER A 15 -24.87 -38.02 -0.46
N THR A 16 -23.54 -38.13 -0.37
CA THR A 16 -22.68 -37.26 0.41
C THR A 16 -21.67 -36.56 -0.49
N VAL A 17 -21.56 -35.23 -0.35
CA VAL A 17 -20.59 -34.39 -1.06
C VAL A 17 -19.62 -33.81 -0.04
N VAL A 18 -18.33 -33.95 -0.29
CA VAL A 18 -17.27 -33.41 0.59
C VAL A 18 -16.61 -32.23 -0.12
N LEU A 19 -16.74 -31.05 0.46
CA LEU A 19 -16.21 -29.79 -0.09
C LEU A 19 -14.96 -29.35 0.67
N CYS A 20 -14.05 -28.69 -0.04
CA CYS A 20 -12.89 -28.01 0.52
C CYS A 20 -12.99 -26.49 0.31
N ASP A 21 -12.36 -25.72 1.19
CA ASP A 21 -12.32 -24.26 1.05
C ASP A 21 -11.26 -23.85 0.01
N LYS A 22 -11.73 -23.29 -1.10
CA LYS A 22 -10.89 -22.89 -2.24
C LYS A 22 -9.88 -21.81 -1.87
N ARG A 23 -10.08 -21.01 -0.81
CA ARG A 23 -9.11 -19.97 -0.39
C ARG A 23 -7.75 -20.59 -0.11
N TRP A 24 -7.72 -21.78 0.50
CA TRP A 24 -6.47 -22.47 0.81
C TRP A 24 -5.71 -22.91 -0.45
N LEU A 25 -6.42 -23.20 -1.55
CA LEU A 25 -5.79 -23.54 -2.84
C LEU A 25 -4.98 -22.37 -3.43
N HIS A 26 -5.25 -21.14 -2.99
CA HIS A 26 -4.64 -19.92 -3.49
C HIS A 26 -3.64 -19.29 -2.53
N LEU A 27 -3.96 -19.26 -1.23
CA LEU A 27 -3.22 -18.48 -0.22
C LEU A 27 -1.76 -18.89 -0.03
N TRP A 28 -1.41 -20.18 -0.14
CA TRP A 28 -0.01 -20.61 0.02
C TRP A 28 0.90 -20.07 -1.10
N LYS A 29 0.38 -19.90 -2.32
CA LYS A 29 1.13 -19.30 -3.42
C LYS A 29 1.35 -17.81 -3.22
N TYR A 30 0.34 -17.09 -2.70
CA TYR A 30 0.50 -15.69 -2.34
C TYR A 30 1.49 -15.52 -1.19
N ALA A 31 1.41 -16.37 -0.16
CA ALA A 31 2.38 -16.36 0.93
C ALA A 31 3.80 -16.62 0.41
N LEU A 32 3.97 -17.56 -0.54
CA LEU A 32 5.26 -17.83 -1.19
C LEU A 32 5.75 -16.62 -2.01
N ILE A 33 4.89 -16.04 -2.85
CA ILE A 33 5.24 -14.84 -3.65
C ILE A 33 5.60 -13.68 -2.73
N MET A 34 4.83 -13.44 -1.67
CA MET A 34 5.12 -12.39 -0.69
C MET A 34 6.43 -12.66 0.05
N ALA A 35 6.73 -13.91 0.39
CA ALA A 35 8.02 -14.28 0.98
C ALA A 35 9.17 -14.03 0.00
N VAL A 36 9.02 -14.38 -1.27
CA VAL A 36 10.02 -14.11 -2.32
C VAL A 36 10.21 -12.61 -2.52
N LEU A 37 9.13 -11.83 -2.61
CA LEU A 37 9.18 -10.38 -2.73
C LEU A 37 9.85 -9.75 -1.51
N PHE A 38 9.47 -10.18 -0.30
CA PHE A 38 10.09 -9.71 0.93
C PHE A 38 11.59 -10.01 0.98
N MET A 39 12.00 -11.23 0.60
CA MET A 39 13.41 -11.59 0.49
C MET A 39 14.13 -10.74 -0.57
N ALA A 40 13.53 -10.51 -1.73
CA ALA A 40 14.10 -9.68 -2.78
C ALA A 40 14.25 -8.21 -2.35
N THR A 41 13.23 -7.63 -1.70
CA THR A 41 13.28 -6.26 -1.17
C THR A 41 14.33 -6.14 -0.07
N THR A 42 14.40 -7.13 0.83
CA THR A 42 15.42 -7.15 1.89
C THR A 42 16.82 -7.24 1.27
N ALA A 43 17.02 -8.12 0.29
CA ALA A 43 18.29 -8.22 -0.44
C ALA A 43 18.65 -6.91 -1.16
N ALA A 44 17.69 -6.22 -1.78
CA ALA A 44 17.90 -4.94 -2.43
C ALA A 44 18.29 -3.83 -1.43
N VAL A 45 17.61 -3.75 -0.29
CA VAL A 45 17.96 -2.80 0.79
C VAL A 45 19.37 -3.09 1.31
N VAL A 46 19.70 -4.35 1.57
CA VAL A 46 21.06 -4.76 1.96
C VAL A 46 22.07 -4.36 0.90
N ALA A 47 21.79 -4.60 -0.38
CA ALA A 47 22.66 -4.21 -1.48
C ALA A 47 22.87 -2.68 -1.55
N ILE A 48 21.82 -1.87 -1.36
CA ILE A 48 21.93 -0.40 -1.32
C ILE A 48 22.81 0.06 -0.16
N ILE A 49 22.56 -0.48 1.04
CA ILE A 49 23.36 -0.15 2.24
C ILE A 49 24.82 -0.52 2.01
N LEU A 50 25.10 -1.72 1.46
CA LEU A 50 26.46 -2.15 1.15
C LEU A 50 27.11 -1.23 0.12
N ARG A 51 26.39 -0.85 -0.95
CA ARG A 51 26.94 0.02 -1.97
C ARG A 51 27.24 1.43 -1.45
N ALA A 52 26.41 1.95 -0.55
CA ALA A 52 26.62 3.24 0.09
C ALA A 52 27.84 3.24 1.04
N ASN A 53 28.09 2.13 1.73
CA ASN A 53 29.22 2.03 2.67
C ASN A 53 30.53 1.60 1.98
N PHE A 54 30.44 0.94 0.82
CA PHE A 54 31.59 0.39 0.09
C PHE A 54 31.48 0.73 -1.42
N PRO A 55 31.66 2.01 -1.79
CA PRO A 55 31.51 2.46 -3.17
C PRO A 55 32.58 1.91 -4.12
N ASP A 56 33.75 1.51 -3.61
CA ASP A 56 34.87 1.06 -4.46
C ASP A 56 35.02 -0.47 -4.48
N THR A 57 34.28 -1.20 -3.64
CA THR A 57 34.40 -2.66 -3.55
C THR A 57 33.60 -3.34 -4.67
N PRO A 58 34.20 -4.29 -5.43
CA PRO A 58 33.50 -5.08 -6.43
C PRO A 58 32.40 -5.95 -5.81
N TRP A 59 31.28 -6.14 -6.52
CA TRP A 59 30.16 -6.98 -6.05
C TRP A 59 30.53 -8.43 -5.72
N VAL A 60 31.58 -8.95 -6.37
CA VAL A 60 32.06 -10.33 -6.17
C VAL A 60 32.71 -10.50 -4.78
N GLU A 61 33.27 -9.44 -4.22
CA GLU A 61 33.95 -9.46 -2.91
C GLU A 61 33.02 -9.12 -1.73
N MET A 62 31.88 -8.49 -2.02
CA MET A 62 30.89 -8.09 -1.01
C MET A 62 30.40 -9.23 -0.09
N PRO A 63 30.13 -10.47 -0.56
CA PRO A 63 29.69 -11.54 0.31
C PRO A 63 30.73 -11.93 1.36
N ALA A 64 32.02 -12.00 0.97
CA ALA A 64 33.10 -12.33 1.90
C ALA A 64 33.28 -11.25 2.96
N LEU A 65 33.19 -9.98 2.54
CA LEU A 65 33.28 -8.82 3.42
C LEU A 65 32.09 -8.74 4.40
N LEU A 66 30.90 -9.15 3.95
CA LEU A 66 29.71 -9.28 4.80
C LEU A 66 29.88 -10.38 5.85
N ILE A 67 30.38 -11.55 5.45
CA ILE A 67 30.60 -12.69 6.37
C ILE A 67 31.65 -12.32 7.42
N ASP A 68 32.76 -11.69 7.01
CA ASP A 68 33.81 -11.23 7.92
C ASP A 68 33.27 -10.19 8.92
N ARG A 69 32.50 -9.21 8.45
CA ARG A 69 31.83 -8.23 9.32
C ARG A 69 30.83 -8.88 10.26
N LEU A 70 29.99 -9.80 9.78
CA LEU A 70 29.02 -10.54 10.61
C LEU A 70 29.73 -11.39 11.67
N GLY A 71 30.89 -11.96 11.36
CA GLY A 71 31.73 -12.68 12.33
C GLY A 71 32.25 -11.80 13.46
N ASN A 72 32.47 -10.52 13.17
CA ASN A 72 33.00 -9.52 14.11
C ASN A 72 31.91 -8.66 14.78
N VAL A 73 30.62 -8.88 14.49
CA VAL A 73 29.53 -8.19 15.20
C VAL A 73 29.42 -8.76 16.61
N GLU A 74 29.48 -7.91 17.64
CA GLU A 74 29.11 -8.30 19.00
C GLU A 74 27.62 -8.66 19.01
N TRP A 75 27.32 -9.96 18.95
CA TRP A 75 25.96 -10.46 18.76
C TRP A 75 25.02 -10.09 19.90
N GLY A 76 25.48 -9.72 21.11
CA GLY A 76 24.60 -9.40 22.24
C GLY A 76 23.55 -8.31 21.92
N PRO A 77 23.94 -7.07 21.60
CA PRO A 77 23.00 -5.98 21.26
C PRO A 77 22.41 -6.08 19.85
N ALA A 78 23.06 -6.80 18.93
CA ALA A 78 22.61 -6.96 17.56
C ALA A 78 21.52 -8.04 17.43
N LEU A 79 21.63 -9.15 18.17
CA LEU A 79 20.64 -10.23 18.19
C LEU A 79 19.29 -9.73 18.73
N LEU A 80 19.31 -8.85 19.74
CA LEU A 80 18.11 -8.16 20.25
C LEU A 80 17.45 -7.26 19.18
N ARG A 81 18.24 -6.62 18.31
CA ARG A 81 17.72 -5.80 17.19
C ARG A 81 17.19 -6.64 16.02
N HIS A 82 17.62 -7.90 15.90
CA HIS A 82 17.21 -8.79 14.81
C HIS A 82 16.18 -9.85 15.23
N LEU A 83 15.84 -9.94 16.52
CA LEU A 83 14.77 -10.81 17.04
C LEU A 83 13.42 -10.55 16.35
N ASP A 84 13.11 -9.29 16.02
CA ASP A 84 11.89 -8.93 15.31
C ASP A 84 11.82 -9.58 13.92
N MET A 85 12.96 -9.64 13.21
CA MET A 85 13.02 -10.24 11.87
C MET A 85 12.88 -11.76 11.93
N VAL A 86 13.52 -12.41 12.92
CA VAL A 86 13.36 -13.85 13.17
C VAL A 86 11.92 -14.18 13.56
N LEU A 87 11.30 -13.37 14.41
CA LEU A 87 9.90 -13.52 14.81
C LEU A 87 8.96 -13.42 13.60
N VAL A 88 9.17 -12.44 12.72
CA VAL A 88 8.39 -12.29 11.48
C VAL A 88 8.53 -13.53 10.59
N LEU A 89 9.75 -14.06 10.43
CA LEU A 89 9.99 -15.28 9.65
C LEU A 89 9.31 -16.50 10.28
N CYS A 90 9.37 -16.66 11.61
CA CYS A 90 8.68 -17.72 12.32
C CYS A 90 7.15 -17.62 12.15
N VAL A 91 6.58 -16.43 12.28
CA VAL A 91 5.13 -16.19 12.07
C VAL A 91 4.74 -16.53 10.63
N LEU A 92 5.53 -16.14 9.64
CA LEU A 92 5.31 -16.50 8.23
C LEU A 92 5.38 -18.01 8.01
N ALA A 93 6.38 -18.70 8.58
CA ALA A 93 6.52 -20.15 8.46
C ALA A 93 5.34 -20.90 9.11
N ILE A 94 4.94 -20.49 10.33
CA ILE A 94 3.77 -21.03 11.03
C ILE A 94 2.50 -20.81 10.19
N GLN A 95 2.33 -19.62 9.59
CA GLN A 95 1.20 -19.33 8.72
C GLN A 95 1.20 -20.25 7.49
N ILE A 96 2.34 -20.44 6.80
CA ILE A 96 2.44 -21.33 5.64
C ILE A 96 2.11 -22.77 6.00
N LEU A 97 2.66 -23.29 7.11
CA LEU A 97 2.36 -24.62 7.61
C LEU A 97 0.88 -24.79 7.95
N TYR A 98 0.29 -23.78 8.61
CA TYR A 98 -1.15 -23.75 8.89
C TYR A 98 -1.98 -23.78 7.61
N LEU A 99 -1.65 -22.97 6.59
CA LEU A 99 -2.35 -22.93 5.31
C LEU A 99 -2.31 -24.27 4.60
N TYR A 100 -1.13 -24.91 4.55
CA TYR A 100 -0.94 -26.23 3.97
C TYR A 100 -1.79 -27.28 4.70
N TRP A 101 -1.78 -27.24 6.03
CA TRP A 101 -2.52 -28.18 6.83
C TRP A 101 -4.03 -27.99 6.74
N ALA A 102 -4.48 -26.74 6.69
CA ALA A 102 -5.88 -26.39 6.52
C ALA A 102 -6.44 -26.88 5.18
N GLN A 103 -5.65 -26.79 4.11
CA GLN A 103 -5.99 -27.36 2.81
C GLN A 103 -6.32 -28.86 2.89
N GLN A 104 -5.57 -29.61 3.71
CA GLN A 104 -5.74 -31.06 3.83
C GLN A 104 -6.86 -31.48 4.77
N ARG A 105 -7.19 -30.67 5.77
CA ARG A 105 -8.09 -31.09 6.86
C ARG A 105 -9.42 -30.36 6.93
N GLU A 106 -9.50 -29.12 6.45
CA GLU A 106 -10.75 -28.37 6.47
C GLU A 106 -11.72 -28.96 5.45
N ARG A 107 -12.87 -29.44 5.93
CA ARG A 107 -13.89 -30.09 5.11
C ARG A 107 -15.27 -29.60 5.51
N LEU A 108 -16.13 -29.42 4.52
CA LEU A 108 -17.55 -29.21 4.69
C LEU A 108 -18.28 -30.36 4.00
N THR A 109 -18.96 -31.20 4.78
CA THR A 109 -19.66 -32.38 4.29
C THR A 109 -21.15 -32.08 4.21
N LEU A 110 -21.73 -32.30 3.03
CA LEU A 110 -23.15 -32.18 2.76
C LEU A 110 -23.72 -33.59 2.59
N SER A 111 -24.65 -33.98 3.45
CA SER A 111 -25.27 -35.31 3.47
C SER A 111 -26.80 -35.18 3.47
N PRO A 112 -27.56 -36.26 3.23
CA PRO A 112 -29.02 -36.19 3.27
C PRO A 112 -29.56 -35.89 4.68
N ALA A 113 -28.77 -36.18 5.72
CA ALA A 113 -29.13 -35.92 7.11
C ALA A 113 -28.90 -34.45 7.53
N GLY A 114 -27.90 -33.80 6.93
CA GLY A 114 -27.46 -32.47 7.35
C GLY A 114 -26.15 -31.99 6.72
N ILE A 115 -25.63 -30.91 7.28
CA ILE A 115 -24.37 -30.26 6.93
C ILE A 115 -23.42 -30.30 8.13
N SER A 116 -22.18 -30.73 7.92
CA SER A 116 -21.17 -30.79 8.97
C SER A 116 -19.86 -30.15 8.54
N TYR A 117 -19.19 -29.49 9.48
CA TYR A 117 -17.91 -28.83 9.32
C TYR A 117 -16.84 -29.48 10.19
N THR A 118 -15.70 -29.74 9.55
CA THR A 118 -14.49 -30.25 10.20
C THR A 118 -13.41 -29.19 10.17
N SER A 119 -12.96 -28.80 11.36
CA SER A 119 -11.93 -27.80 11.58
C SER A 119 -10.55 -28.29 11.15
N PRO A 120 -9.72 -27.41 10.57
CA PRO A 120 -8.34 -27.76 10.26
C PRO A 120 -7.43 -27.81 11.49
N LEU A 121 -7.86 -27.28 12.64
CA LEU A 121 -7.01 -27.09 13.82
C LEU A 121 -6.68 -28.40 14.56
N PRO A 122 -5.54 -28.45 15.29
CA PRO A 122 -5.23 -29.60 16.14
C PRO A 122 -6.26 -29.69 17.26
N PRO A 123 -6.46 -30.89 17.85
CA PRO A 123 -7.37 -31.05 18.99
C PRO A 123 -7.17 -30.00 20.11
N SER A 124 -5.92 -29.58 20.37
CA SER A 124 -5.59 -28.54 21.36
C SER A 124 -6.11 -27.14 21.03
N LEU A 125 -6.21 -26.77 19.74
CA LEU A 125 -6.69 -25.44 19.31
C LEU A 125 -8.11 -25.46 18.72
N ARG A 126 -8.79 -26.62 18.67
CA ARG A 126 -10.16 -26.72 18.14
C ARG A 126 -11.16 -25.80 18.83
N ARG A 127 -10.89 -25.35 20.07
CA ARG A 127 -11.73 -24.35 20.75
C ARG A 127 -11.84 -23.03 19.99
N LEU A 128 -10.81 -22.65 19.21
CA LEU A 128 -10.82 -21.41 18.41
C LEU A 128 -11.74 -21.50 17.18
N LYS A 129 -11.91 -22.71 16.64
CA LYS A 129 -12.76 -23.00 15.48
C LYS A 129 -13.32 -24.41 15.64
N PRO A 130 -14.42 -24.59 16.39
CA PRO A 130 -14.92 -25.91 16.73
C PRO A 130 -15.54 -26.61 15.53
N ASP A 131 -15.48 -27.94 15.54
CA ASP A 131 -16.26 -28.79 14.65
C ASP A 131 -17.75 -28.60 14.96
N TRP A 132 -18.61 -28.65 13.94
CA TRP A 132 -20.06 -28.58 14.15
C TRP A 132 -20.82 -29.42 13.12
N SER A 133 -22.03 -29.83 13.47
CA SER A 133 -22.94 -30.56 12.60
C SER A 133 -24.35 -30.07 12.82
N LEU A 134 -25.10 -29.86 11.75
CA LEU A 134 -26.49 -29.40 11.77
C LEU A 134 -27.35 -30.32 10.91
N SER A 135 -28.46 -30.80 11.45
CA SER A 135 -29.46 -31.50 10.64
C SER A 135 -30.25 -30.51 9.79
N TRP A 136 -30.64 -30.92 8.57
CA TRP A 136 -31.52 -30.08 7.74
C TRP A 136 -32.86 -29.77 8.39
N ARG A 137 -33.32 -30.58 9.35
CA ARG A 137 -34.53 -30.34 10.12
C ARG A 137 -34.37 -29.25 11.19
N GLU A 138 -33.14 -28.99 11.63
CA GLU A 138 -32.83 -27.95 12.62
C GLU A 138 -32.66 -26.58 11.99
N VAL A 139 -32.44 -26.53 10.66
CA VAL A 139 -32.27 -25.29 9.91
C VAL A 139 -33.64 -24.71 9.59
N SER A 140 -34.02 -23.64 10.31
CA SER A 140 -35.30 -22.97 10.12
C SER A 140 -35.29 -22.02 8.93
N LYS A 141 -34.16 -21.35 8.68
CA LYS A 141 -34.01 -20.31 7.66
C LYS A 141 -32.57 -20.22 7.16
N ILE A 142 -32.41 -19.92 5.88
CA ILE A 142 -31.14 -19.52 5.26
C ILE A 142 -31.25 -18.07 4.83
N GLU A 143 -30.32 -17.24 5.30
CA GLU A 143 -30.25 -15.84 4.90
C GLU A 143 -28.93 -15.52 4.19
N PHE A 144 -29.03 -14.84 3.06
CA PHE A 144 -27.89 -14.25 2.38
C PHE A 144 -27.75 -12.77 2.74
N GLY A 145 -26.66 -12.47 3.42
CA GLY A 145 -26.26 -11.12 3.77
C GLY A 145 -24.87 -10.78 3.22
N THR A 146 -24.42 -9.56 3.51
CA THR A 146 -23.02 -9.18 3.35
C THR A 146 -22.29 -9.40 4.68
N PHE A 147 -21.06 -9.93 4.66
CA PHE A 147 -20.30 -10.17 5.89
C PHE A 147 -20.02 -8.87 6.66
N ASN A 148 -20.05 -7.73 5.98
CA ASN A 148 -19.92 -6.44 6.61
C ASN A 148 -20.63 -5.35 5.78
N ALA A 149 -21.70 -4.77 6.33
CA ALA A 149 -22.36 -3.62 5.70
C ALA A 149 -21.45 -2.39 5.60
N GLN A 150 -20.41 -2.30 6.45
CA GLN A 150 -19.44 -1.19 6.49
C GLN A 150 -18.18 -1.41 5.65
N HIS A 151 -17.80 -2.65 5.35
CA HIS A 151 -16.65 -2.96 4.48
C HIS A 151 -17.13 -3.61 3.18
N ARG A 152 -17.35 -2.76 2.17
CA ARG A 152 -17.87 -3.11 0.83
C ARG A 152 -16.84 -3.69 -0.13
N ASN A 153 -15.90 -4.49 0.36
CA ASN A 153 -15.37 -5.51 -0.56
C ASN A 153 -16.46 -6.58 -0.63
N LEU A 154 -17.40 -6.33 -1.55
CA LEU A 154 -18.62 -7.09 -1.81
C LEU A 154 -18.33 -8.55 -2.21
N ASP A 155 -17.07 -8.95 -2.30
CA ASP A 155 -16.58 -10.23 -2.82
C ASP A 155 -17.10 -11.47 -2.06
N PHE A 156 -17.77 -11.29 -0.92
CA PHE A 156 -18.21 -12.38 -0.07
C PHE A 156 -19.69 -12.27 0.32
N VAL A 157 -20.54 -13.05 -0.36
CA VAL A 157 -21.88 -13.38 0.14
C VAL A 157 -21.71 -14.21 1.41
N LEU A 158 -22.31 -13.76 2.51
CA LEU A 158 -22.39 -14.52 3.76
C LEU A 158 -23.72 -15.27 3.78
N MET A 159 -23.67 -16.59 3.84
CA MET A 159 -24.82 -17.44 4.11
C MET A 159 -24.89 -17.70 5.61
N THR A 160 -26.02 -17.33 6.23
CA THR A 160 -26.30 -17.60 7.64
C THR A 160 -27.38 -18.67 7.74
N LEU A 161 -27.04 -19.80 8.36
CA LEU A 161 -27.98 -20.86 8.72
C LEU A 161 -28.53 -20.54 10.12
N PHE A 162 -29.83 -20.32 10.23
CA PHE A 162 -30.50 -20.12 11.51
C PHE A 162 -31.01 -21.47 12.03
N THR A 163 -30.73 -21.73 13.31
CA THR A 163 -31.21 -22.91 14.03
C THR A 163 -31.83 -22.48 15.36
N ALA A 164 -32.52 -23.40 16.03
CA ALA A 164 -33.05 -23.13 17.37
C ALA A 164 -31.95 -22.83 18.40
N THR A 165 -30.75 -23.39 18.21
CA THR A 165 -29.62 -23.28 19.15
C THR A 165 -28.65 -22.14 18.82
N GLY A 166 -28.78 -21.52 17.65
CA GLY A 166 -27.92 -20.40 17.27
C GLY A 166 -27.89 -20.14 15.77
N LYS A 167 -26.76 -19.61 15.30
CA LYS A 167 -26.54 -19.29 13.89
C LYS A 167 -25.18 -19.76 13.43
N GLN A 168 -25.11 -20.37 12.25
CA GLN A 168 -23.86 -20.76 11.61
C GLN A 168 -23.62 -19.93 10.35
N LYS A 169 -22.39 -19.45 10.19
CA LYS A 169 -22.00 -18.53 9.13
C LYS A 169 -21.05 -19.22 8.17
N LEU A 170 -21.35 -19.11 6.87
CA LEU A 170 -20.68 -19.82 5.80
C LEU A 170 -20.49 -18.88 4.60
N PHE A 171 -19.41 -19.08 3.85
CA PHE A 171 -19.19 -18.41 2.58
C PHE A 171 -19.41 -19.42 1.45
N PRO A 172 -20.61 -19.50 0.86
CA PRO A 172 -20.99 -20.59 -0.03
C PRO A 172 -20.05 -20.71 -1.24
N ALA A 173 -19.64 -19.57 -1.81
CA ALA A 173 -18.74 -19.52 -2.96
C ALA A 173 -17.32 -20.02 -2.65
N HIS A 174 -16.92 -20.18 -1.38
CA HIS A 174 -15.59 -20.69 -1.02
C HIS A 174 -15.51 -22.20 -1.07
N TRP A 175 -16.63 -22.91 -0.94
CA TRP A 175 -16.64 -24.35 -0.83
C TRP A 175 -16.82 -24.99 -2.20
N VAL A 176 -15.81 -25.74 -2.63
CA VAL A 176 -15.76 -26.40 -3.94
C VAL A 176 -15.53 -27.89 -3.75
N ASP A 177 -16.03 -28.70 -4.69
CA ASP A 177 -15.72 -30.12 -4.73
C ASP A 177 -14.28 -30.28 -5.21
N ALA A 178 -13.44 -30.91 -4.39
CA ALA A 178 -12.03 -31.10 -4.66
C ALA A 178 -11.77 -31.89 -5.95
N ASN A 179 -12.70 -32.78 -6.34
CA ASN A 179 -12.55 -33.64 -7.51
C ASN A 179 -12.98 -32.95 -8.81
N SER A 180 -13.94 -32.02 -8.73
CA SER A 180 -14.50 -31.35 -9.92
C SER A 180 -13.97 -29.94 -10.13
N PHE A 181 -13.22 -29.39 -9.17
CA PHE A 181 -12.75 -28.01 -9.25
C PHE A 181 -11.56 -27.88 -10.21
N THR A 182 -11.87 -27.51 -11.46
CA THR A 182 -10.85 -27.07 -12.41
C THR A 182 -10.45 -25.64 -12.08
N ARG A 183 -9.17 -25.45 -11.76
CA ARG A 183 -8.63 -24.12 -11.45
C ARG A 183 -8.77 -23.21 -12.68
N PRO A 184 -9.35 -22.00 -12.56
CA PRO A 184 -9.28 -21.04 -13.64
C PRO A 184 -7.80 -20.73 -13.94
N PRO A 185 -7.39 -20.62 -15.22
CA PRO A 185 -6.01 -20.27 -15.55
C PRO A 185 -5.63 -19.00 -14.79
N PHE A 186 -4.43 -18.97 -14.24
CA PHE A 186 -3.94 -17.83 -13.49
C PHE A 186 -3.86 -16.63 -14.42
N ARG A 187 -4.91 -15.82 -14.41
CA ARG A 187 -4.92 -14.52 -15.06
C ARG A 187 -4.60 -13.53 -13.96
N PHE A 188 -3.47 -12.82 -14.11
CA PHE A 188 -3.29 -11.51 -13.49
C PHE A 188 -4.33 -10.57 -14.12
N SER A 189 -5.58 -10.77 -13.71
CA SER A 189 -6.67 -9.91 -14.07
C SER A 189 -6.50 -8.66 -13.22
N LEU A 190 -5.77 -7.68 -13.76
CA LEU A 190 -5.87 -6.27 -13.38
C LEU A 190 -7.25 -5.69 -13.77
N SER A 191 -8.30 -6.52 -13.82
CA SER A 191 -9.66 -6.04 -13.92
C SER A 191 -9.95 -5.24 -12.67
N LEU A 192 -9.77 -3.93 -12.80
CA LEU A 192 -10.19 -2.92 -11.85
C LEU A 192 -11.72 -2.90 -11.68
N LYS A 193 -12.45 -3.63 -12.54
CA LYS A 193 -13.89 -3.84 -12.40
C LYS A 193 -14.12 -4.88 -11.31
N SER A 194 -14.47 -4.40 -10.12
CA SER A 194 -15.01 -5.22 -9.05
C SER A 194 -16.27 -5.93 -9.55
N PRO A 195 -16.48 -7.22 -9.22
CA PRO A 195 -17.67 -7.94 -9.67
C PRO A 195 -18.92 -7.23 -9.17
N THR A 196 -19.96 -7.23 -10.01
CA THR A 196 -21.23 -6.62 -9.61
C THR A 196 -21.88 -7.44 -8.51
N ARG A 197 -22.78 -6.81 -7.76
CA ARG A 197 -23.51 -7.47 -6.67
C ARG A 197 -24.28 -8.69 -7.18
N GLU A 198 -24.89 -8.54 -8.35
CA GLU A 198 -25.62 -9.59 -9.05
C GLU A 198 -24.67 -10.75 -9.40
N GLU A 199 -23.51 -10.47 -10.00
CA GLU A 199 -22.49 -11.50 -10.30
C GLU A 199 -22.03 -12.26 -9.05
N ILE A 200 -21.85 -11.55 -7.92
CA ILE A 200 -21.43 -12.17 -6.66
C ILE A 200 -22.54 -13.04 -6.07
N PHE A 201 -23.78 -12.57 -6.11
CA PHE A 201 -24.93 -13.34 -5.68
C PHE A 201 -25.16 -14.56 -6.57
N GLU A 202 -25.09 -14.41 -7.89
CA GLU A 202 -25.14 -15.50 -8.86
C GLU A 202 -24.03 -16.51 -8.61
N SER A 203 -22.80 -16.06 -8.32
CA SER A 203 -21.69 -16.94 -7.95
C SER A 203 -21.97 -17.74 -6.67
N ALA A 204 -22.57 -17.11 -5.65
CA ALA A 204 -22.98 -17.78 -4.42
C ALA A 204 -24.11 -18.80 -4.67
N MET A 205 -25.10 -18.44 -5.48
CA MET A 205 -26.21 -19.34 -5.87
C MET A 205 -25.74 -20.50 -6.76
N ALA A 206 -24.71 -20.30 -7.57
CA ALA A 206 -24.08 -21.35 -8.38
C ALA A 206 -23.15 -22.28 -7.58
N SER A 207 -22.88 -21.98 -6.30
CA SER A 207 -21.99 -22.77 -5.45
C SER A 207 -22.45 -24.23 -5.30
N ALA A 208 -21.52 -25.12 -4.98
CA ALA A 208 -21.83 -26.54 -4.75
C ALA A 208 -22.81 -26.73 -3.58
N ILE A 209 -22.72 -25.88 -2.56
CA ILE A 209 -23.64 -25.90 -1.42
C ILE A 209 -25.06 -25.58 -1.86
N MET A 210 -25.25 -24.50 -2.62
CA MET A 210 -26.58 -24.10 -3.05
C MET A 210 -27.20 -25.08 -4.03
N ARG A 211 -26.41 -25.62 -4.97
CA ARG A 211 -26.87 -26.72 -5.82
C ARG A 211 -27.34 -27.94 -5.02
N TYR A 212 -26.67 -28.26 -3.92
CA TYR A 212 -27.07 -29.35 -3.03
C TYR A 212 -28.37 -29.03 -2.29
N ILE A 213 -28.45 -27.85 -1.64
CA ILE A 213 -29.60 -27.42 -0.84
C ILE A 213 -30.85 -27.33 -1.71
N THR A 214 -30.79 -26.65 -2.86
CA THR A 214 -31.93 -26.51 -3.77
C THR A 214 -32.45 -27.86 -4.27
N LYS A 215 -31.57 -28.86 -4.41
CA LYS A 215 -31.94 -30.20 -4.89
C LYS A 215 -32.49 -31.12 -3.80
N ARG A 216 -32.02 -30.99 -2.56
CA ARG A 216 -32.23 -32.01 -1.50
C ARG A 216 -32.92 -31.48 -0.24
N ALA A 217 -32.99 -30.17 -0.04
CA ALA A 217 -33.64 -29.53 1.09
C ALA A 217 -34.53 -28.34 0.64
N PRO A 218 -35.47 -28.54 -0.30
CA PRO A 218 -36.31 -27.46 -0.84
C PRO A 218 -37.21 -26.78 0.20
N GLN A 219 -37.44 -27.42 1.34
CA GLN A 219 -38.26 -26.89 2.43
C GLN A 219 -37.62 -25.71 3.19
N VAL A 220 -36.32 -25.44 2.99
CA VAL A 220 -35.65 -24.37 3.72
C VAL A 220 -35.85 -23.03 3.01
N ALA A 221 -36.50 -22.08 3.68
CA ALA A 221 -36.72 -20.74 3.15
C ALA A 221 -35.38 -20.01 2.95
N VAL A 222 -35.18 -19.49 1.75
CA VAL A 222 -33.99 -18.71 1.37
C VAL A 222 -34.40 -17.25 1.21
N GLU A 223 -33.87 -16.40 2.08
CA GLU A 223 -34.07 -14.96 2.02
C GLU A 223 -32.78 -14.24 1.64
N SER A 224 -32.91 -13.10 0.94
CA SER A 224 -31.78 -12.27 0.52
C SER A 224 -31.97 -10.85 1.04
N THR A 225 -31.16 -10.46 2.02
CA THR A 225 -31.11 -9.08 2.55
C THR A 225 -30.14 -8.20 1.77
N LEU A 226 -29.54 -8.74 0.70
CA LEU A 226 -28.64 -8.01 -0.16
C LEU A 226 -29.30 -6.69 -0.60
N GLY A 227 -30.48 -6.70 -1.23
CA GLY A 227 -31.10 -5.52 -1.87
C GLY A 227 -31.19 -4.22 -1.04
N GLN A 228 -31.17 -4.29 0.29
CA GLN A 228 -31.38 -3.14 1.19
C GLN A 228 -30.12 -2.34 1.54
N ALA A 229 -28.92 -2.82 1.18
CA ALA A 229 -27.67 -2.10 1.47
C ALA A 229 -27.45 -0.93 0.49
N VAL A 230 -28.10 0.21 0.74
CA VAL A 230 -27.98 1.43 -0.08
C VAL A 230 -26.59 2.04 0.03
N ILE A 231 -25.95 2.26 -1.12
CA ILE A 231 -24.58 2.75 -1.26
C ILE A 231 -24.55 4.25 -1.51
N TYR A 232 -24.61 5.04 -0.44
CA TYR A 232 -24.21 6.46 -0.48
C TYR A 232 -23.07 6.69 0.52
N SER A 233 -21.84 6.35 0.14
CA SER A 233 -20.66 6.87 0.85
C SER A 233 -20.15 8.08 0.08
N SER A 234 -20.73 9.25 0.33
CA SER A 234 -20.10 10.51 -0.02
C SER A 234 -18.71 10.56 0.63
N LEU A 235 -17.72 11.12 -0.06
CA LEU A 235 -16.32 11.24 0.39
C LEU A 235 -16.21 11.78 1.84
N GLU A 236 -17.11 12.68 2.22
CA GLU A 236 -17.21 13.33 3.52
C GLU A 236 -17.69 12.42 4.66
N LYS A 237 -18.49 11.39 4.33
CA LYS A 237 -19.07 10.46 5.31
C LYS A 237 -18.11 9.31 5.64
N ASP A 238 -17.20 8.98 4.73
CA ASP A 238 -16.18 7.96 4.98
C ASP A 238 -15.03 8.56 5.83
N PRO A 239 -14.63 7.91 6.94
CA PRO A 239 -13.58 8.44 7.81
C PRO A 239 -12.21 8.49 7.15
N HIS A 240 -11.91 7.62 6.18
CA HIS A 240 -10.66 7.68 5.41
C HIS A 240 -10.74 8.78 4.35
N GLY A 241 -11.88 8.92 3.66
CA GLY A 241 -12.13 10.02 2.71
C GLY A 241 -11.94 11.39 3.36
N ARG A 242 -12.53 11.61 4.54
CA ARG A 242 -12.33 12.85 5.31
C ARG A 242 -10.87 13.07 5.72
N LYS A 243 -10.17 12.04 6.15
CA LYS A 243 -8.73 12.13 6.48
C LYS A 243 -7.89 12.41 5.24
N ALA A 244 -8.23 11.84 4.08
CA ALA A 244 -7.56 12.10 2.81
C ALA A 244 -7.74 13.56 2.38
N LEU A 245 -8.95 14.11 2.49
CA LEU A 245 -9.20 15.53 2.26
C LEU A 245 -8.39 16.42 3.20
N PHE A 246 -8.28 16.05 4.48
CA PHE A 246 -7.43 16.78 5.43
C PHE A 246 -5.95 16.73 5.03
N ILE A 247 -5.43 15.58 4.61
CA ILE A 247 -4.05 15.44 4.11
C ILE A 247 -3.83 16.32 2.88
N VAL A 248 -4.78 16.31 1.93
CA VAL A 248 -4.74 17.18 0.74
C VAL A 248 -4.65 18.65 1.16
N ALA A 249 -5.53 19.10 2.06
CA ALA A 249 -5.52 20.47 2.56
C ALA A 249 -4.20 20.83 3.29
N ALA A 250 -3.69 19.91 4.11
CA ALA A 250 -2.44 20.10 4.84
C ALA A 250 -1.22 20.21 3.90
N LEU A 251 -1.14 19.38 2.84
CA LEU A 251 -0.06 19.42 1.86
C LEU A 251 -0.08 20.75 1.06
N VAL A 252 -1.26 21.19 0.64
CA VAL A 252 -1.42 22.49 -0.05
C VAL A 252 -1.02 23.63 0.88
N LEU A 253 -1.52 23.64 2.10
CA LEU A 253 -1.21 24.68 3.08
C LEU A 253 0.30 24.72 3.38
N TYR A 254 0.92 23.56 3.58
CA TYR A 254 2.35 23.46 3.79
C TYR A 254 3.15 24.05 2.63
N ALA A 255 2.81 23.68 1.38
CA ALA A 255 3.51 24.19 0.21
C ALA A 255 3.39 25.72 0.08
N ILE A 256 2.21 26.29 0.35
CA ILE A 256 1.99 27.74 0.32
C ILE A 256 2.77 28.43 1.44
N VAL A 257 2.69 27.93 2.66
CA VAL A 257 3.38 28.53 3.82
C VAL A 257 4.89 28.51 3.60
N ASP A 258 5.46 27.40 3.12
CA ASP A 258 6.90 27.33 2.88
C ASP A 258 7.33 28.22 1.71
N PHE A 259 6.53 28.31 0.64
CA PHE A 259 6.81 29.20 -0.48
C PHE A 259 6.82 30.68 -0.06
N VAL A 260 5.93 31.09 0.86
CA VAL A 260 5.85 32.48 1.33
C VAL A 260 6.88 32.78 2.42
N ALA A 261 7.12 31.85 3.34
CA ALA A 261 7.98 32.07 4.51
C ALA A 261 9.45 31.67 4.27
N GLY A 262 9.74 30.94 3.19
CA GLY A 262 11.06 30.43 2.92
C GLY A 262 12.02 31.49 2.37
N GLY A 263 13.07 31.79 3.13
CA GLY A 263 14.18 32.65 2.69
C GLY A 263 15.32 31.91 1.98
N ASP A 264 15.16 30.62 1.70
CA ASP A 264 16.18 29.78 1.07
C ASP A 264 15.78 29.48 -0.38
N SER A 265 16.76 29.42 -1.28
CA SER A 265 16.51 29.13 -2.69
C SER A 265 17.51 28.11 -3.25
N TYR A 266 17.07 27.34 -4.24
CA TYR A 266 17.92 26.41 -4.98
C TYR A 266 18.98 27.19 -5.76
N ILE A 267 20.24 26.75 -5.73
CA ILE A 267 21.26 27.24 -6.66
C ILE A 267 21.21 26.42 -7.96
N ASP A 268 21.13 25.10 -7.80
CA ASP A 268 21.02 24.18 -8.94
C ASP A 268 19.61 24.24 -9.56
N GLU A 269 19.52 23.99 -10.88
CA GLU A 269 18.21 23.92 -11.54
C GLU A 269 17.32 22.88 -10.85
N PRO A 270 16.10 23.24 -10.41
CA PRO A 270 15.18 22.29 -9.78
C PRO A 270 14.89 21.06 -10.65
N ALA A 271 15.06 21.17 -11.98
CA ALA A 271 14.92 20.09 -12.93
C ALA A 271 15.89 18.92 -12.65
N ALA A 272 17.09 19.18 -12.12
CA ALA A 272 18.06 18.14 -11.76
C ALA A 272 17.49 17.18 -10.69
N LEU A 273 16.60 17.67 -9.82
CA LEU A 273 15.97 16.91 -8.74
C LEU A 273 14.58 16.38 -9.10
N MET A 274 14.13 16.57 -10.34
CA MET A 274 12.78 16.16 -10.79
C MET A 274 12.52 14.67 -10.56
N HIS A 275 13.55 13.82 -10.70
CA HIS A 275 13.45 12.39 -10.43
C HIS A 275 13.11 12.08 -8.97
N LEU A 276 13.62 12.87 -8.00
CA LEU A 276 13.26 12.73 -6.58
C LEU A 276 11.81 13.16 -6.34
N TYR A 277 11.37 14.25 -6.97
CA TYR A 277 9.99 14.75 -6.82
C TYR A 277 8.97 13.76 -7.37
N ILE A 278 9.24 13.20 -8.55
CA ILE A 278 8.41 12.16 -9.16
C ILE A 278 8.41 10.90 -8.28
N ALA A 279 9.57 10.46 -7.80
CA ALA A 279 9.66 9.29 -6.92
C ALA A 279 8.86 9.48 -5.62
N ALA A 280 8.97 10.66 -4.98
CA ALA A 280 8.20 11.00 -3.80
C ALA A 280 6.68 10.98 -4.08
N GLY A 281 6.25 11.53 -5.23
CA GLY A 281 4.85 11.53 -5.62
C GLY A 281 4.29 10.13 -5.92
N VAL A 282 5.04 9.31 -6.64
CA VAL A 282 4.67 7.90 -6.90
C VAL A 282 4.57 7.13 -5.58
N LEU A 283 5.55 7.28 -4.69
CA LEU A 283 5.51 6.64 -3.37
C LEU A 283 4.31 7.13 -2.56
N GLY A 284 4.03 8.43 -2.55
CA GLY A 284 2.86 9.03 -1.92
C GLY A 284 1.54 8.45 -2.45
N ALA A 285 1.41 8.33 -3.77
CA ALA A 285 0.23 7.74 -4.40
C ALA A 285 0.05 6.25 -4.04
N LEU A 286 1.14 5.47 -4.05
CA LEU A 286 1.10 4.05 -3.70
C LEU A 286 0.71 3.83 -2.23
N LEU A 287 1.31 4.60 -1.32
CA LEU A 287 1.00 4.53 0.11
C LEU A 287 -0.44 4.98 0.39
N ALA A 288 -0.87 6.10 -0.21
CA ALA A 288 -2.24 6.58 -0.11
C ALA A 288 -3.23 5.56 -0.70
N GLY A 289 -2.93 4.97 -1.86
CA GLY A 289 -3.75 3.94 -2.49
C GLY A 289 -3.86 2.68 -1.65
N ALA A 290 -2.74 2.17 -1.11
CA ALA A 290 -2.74 1.01 -0.22
C ALA A 290 -3.53 1.27 1.07
N TRP A 291 -3.44 2.48 1.63
CA TRP A 291 -4.22 2.90 2.79
C TRP A 291 -5.72 3.05 2.45
N LEU A 292 -6.06 3.75 1.37
CA LEU A 292 -7.42 3.96 0.89
C LEU A 292 -8.08 2.68 0.40
N TYR A 293 -7.33 1.65 0.02
CA TYR A 293 -7.88 0.34 -0.33
C TYR A 293 -8.75 -0.24 0.79
N ARG A 294 -8.47 0.11 2.06
CA ARG A 294 -9.24 -0.28 3.25
C ARG A 294 -10.50 0.57 3.50
N SER A 295 -10.71 1.66 2.75
CA SER A 295 -11.88 2.55 2.89
C SER A 295 -13.12 1.99 2.20
N ALA A 296 -14.30 2.54 2.53
CA ALA A 296 -15.56 2.18 1.88
C ALA A 296 -15.81 2.93 0.57
N LEU A 297 -14.88 3.80 0.15
CA LEU A 297 -15.02 4.62 -1.05
C LEU A 297 -15.11 3.79 -2.34
N PRO A 298 -15.81 4.27 -3.38
CA PRO A 298 -15.73 3.71 -4.73
C PRO A 298 -14.29 3.66 -5.25
N SER A 299 -13.97 2.66 -6.08
CA SER A 299 -12.61 2.47 -6.63
C SER A 299 -12.11 3.68 -7.42
N GLY A 300 -13.00 4.35 -8.17
CA GLY A 300 -12.67 5.59 -8.89
C GLY A 300 -12.28 6.73 -7.95
N GLU A 301 -13.01 6.93 -6.85
CA GLU A 301 -12.69 7.95 -5.85
C GLU A 301 -11.38 7.62 -5.11
N LYS A 302 -11.16 6.34 -4.76
CA LYS A 302 -9.88 5.88 -4.18
C LYS A 302 -8.70 6.19 -5.08
N ALA A 303 -8.81 5.84 -6.36
CA ALA A 303 -7.75 6.07 -7.35
C ALA A 303 -7.51 7.57 -7.58
N GLY A 304 -8.58 8.36 -7.72
CA GLY A 304 -8.49 9.81 -7.87
C GLY A 304 -7.84 10.50 -6.67
N LEU A 305 -8.24 10.14 -5.45
CA LEU A 305 -7.62 10.67 -4.23
C LEU A 305 -6.17 10.25 -4.06
N ALA A 306 -5.83 8.98 -4.32
CA ALA A 306 -4.47 8.50 -4.23
C ALA A 306 -3.55 9.23 -5.22
N PHE A 307 -4.00 9.41 -6.47
CA PHE A 307 -3.28 10.17 -7.48
C PHE A 307 -3.10 11.64 -7.07
N LEU A 308 -4.17 12.30 -6.62
CA LEU A 308 -4.13 13.69 -6.17
C LEU A 308 -3.14 13.88 -5.00
N ILE A 309 -3.18 12.99 -4.00
CA ILE A 309 -2.21 13.01 -2.89
C ILE A 309 -0.79 12.81 -3.42
N GLY A 310 -0.56 11.89 -4.35
CA GLY A 310 0.77 11.71 -4.96
C GLY A 310 1.30 12.97 -5.64
N VAL A 311 0.47 13.63 -6.45
CA VAL A 311 0.85 14.92 -7.09
C VAL A 311 1.17 15.97 -6.03
N LEU A 312 0.33 16.10 -5.01
CA LEU A 312 0.55 17.08 -3.94
C LEU A 312 1.79 16.77 -3.10
N VAL A 313 2.10 15.49 -2.86
CA VAL A 313 3.35 15.08 -2.21
C VAL A 313 4.55 15.46 -3.07
N ALA A 314 4.52 15.23 -4.40
CA ALA A 314 5.60 15.65 -5.28
C ALA A 314 5.84 17.16 -5.22
N VAL A 315 4.77 17.96 -5.30
CA VAL A 315 4.85 19.43 -5.22
C VAL A 315 5.33 19.89 -3.85
N ALA A 316 4.75 19.36 -2.77
CA ALA A 316 5.18 19.68 -1.40
C ALA A 316 6.63 19.25 -1.13
N PHE A 317 7.13 18.23 -1.82
CA PHE A 317 8.50 17.80 -1.67
C PHE A 317 9.50 18.77 -2.31
N ILE A 318 9.08 19.73 -3.14
CA ILE A 318 9.97 20.80 -3.63
C ILE A 318 10.48 21.66 -2.46
N PRO A 319 9.63 22.33 -1.65
CA PRO A 319 10.11 22.97 -0.43
C PRO A 319 10.61 21.95 0.61
N GLY A 320 10.00 20.77 0.69
CA GLY A 320 10.44 19.71 1.61
C GLY A 320 11.89 19.29 1.42
N ALA A 321 12.35 19.14 0.18
CA ALA A 321 13.74 18.82 -0.13
C ALA A 321 14.66 19.95 0.31
N LEU A 322 14.24 21.22 0.21
CA LEU A 322 15.03 22.33 0.74
C LEU A 322 15.30 22.16 2.24
N ARG A 323 14.24 21.88 3.00
CA ARG A 323 14.30 21.70 4.46
C ARG A 323 15.06 20.44 4.87
N LEU A 324 14.88 19.33 4.16
CA LEU A 324 15.63 18.10 4.42
C LEU A 324 17.13 18.29 4.17
N ASN A 325 17.49 18.98 3.08
CA ASN A 325 18.89 19.31 2.79
C ASN A 325 19.47 20.25 3.86
N ALA A 326 18.69 21.25 4.32
CA ALA A 326 19.07 22.11 5.44
C ALA A 326 19.35 21.34 6.74
N LEU A 327 18.41 20.47 7.13
CA LEU A 327 18.49 19.66 8.35
C LEU A 327 19.65 18.66 8.33
N THR A 328 20.09 18.25 7.15
CA THR A 328 21.19 17.31 6.95
C THR A 328 22.52 18.01 6.64
N SER A 329 22.56 19.34 6.64
CA SER A 329 23.79 20.09 6.43
C SER A 329 24.62 20.13 7.73
N PRO A 330 25.86 19.60 7.73
CA PRO A 330 26.67 19.56 8.94
C PRO A 330 27.25 20.92 9.35
N GLN A 331 27.55 21.79 8.37
CA GLN A 331 28.15 23.12 8.64
C GLN A 331 27.13 24.27 8.66
N GLY A 332 25.89 24.05 8.20
CA GLY A 332 24.92 25.14 8.04
C GLY A 332 25.32 26.11 6.91
N PHE A 333 24.98 27.38 7.05
CA PHE A 333 25.36 28.42 6.07
C PHE A 333 26.78 28.92 6.30
N GLU A 334 27.57 28.91 5.23
CA GLU A 334 28.90 29.50 5.17
C GLU A 334 28.90 30.65 4.16
N THR A 335 29.72 31.67 4.41
CA THR A 335 29.82 32.84 3.53
C THR A 335 30.93 32.66 2.52
N TYR A 336 30.60 32.89 1.25
CA TYR A 336 31.52 32.81 0.12
C TYR A 336 31.46 34.10 -0.69
N ASP A 337 32.60 34.52 -1.23
CA ASP A 337 32.66 35.70 -2.09
C ASP A 337 32.26 35.37 -3.53
N TYR A 338 31.40 36.22 -4.09
CA TYR A 338 30.89 36.13 -5.45
C TYR A 338 31.05 37.47 -6.18
N TYR A 339 31.30 37.43 -7.49
CA TYR A 339 31.35 38.61 -8.34
C TYR A 339 30.02 38.77 -9.09
N VAL A 340 29.50 39.99 -9.10
CA VAL A 340 28.24 40.32 -9.75
C VAL A 340 28.48 40.57 -11.23
N THR A 341 27.80 39.83 -12.09
CA THR A 341 27.83 40.01 -13.55
C THR A 341 26.42 40.15 -14.11
N ASN A 342 26.25 40.92 -15.19
CA ASN A 342 24.94 41.08 -15.82
C ASN A 342 24.53 39.77 -16.51
N GLY A 343 23.39 39.21 -16.10
CA GLY A 343 22.69 38.14 -16.81
C GLY A 343 21.60 38.75 -17.70
N GLY A 344 21.06 37.99 -18.66
CA GLY A 344 20.00 38.49 -19.56
C GLY A 344 18.79 39.04 -18.80
N ASP A 345 18.20 38.20 -17.94
CA ASP A 345 16.97 38.51 -17.20
C ASP A 345 17.21 38.93 -15.73
N GLY A 346 18.46 39.14 -15.33
CA GLY A 346 18.83 39.40 -13.93
C GLY A 346 20.33 39.55 -13.72
N VAL A 347 20.83 39.09 -12.58
CA VAL A 347 22.28 39.06 -12.28
C VAL A 347 22.77 37.63 -12.14
N LEU A 348 23.97 37.39 -12.62
CA LEU A 348 24.72 36.16 -12.43
C LEU A 348 25.77 36.41 -11.37
N LEU A 349 25.67 35.71 -10.24
CA LEU A 349 26.69 35.71 -9.21
C LEU A 349 27.68 34.60 -9.53
N ARG A 350 28.90 34.98 -9.92
CA ARG A 350 29.99 34.03 -10.21
C ARG A 350 30.87 33.87 -8.99
N PRO A 351 31.17 32.63 -8.56
CA PRO A 351 31.96 32.44 -7.35
C PRO A 351 33.41 32.87 -7.54
N ALA A 352 34.05 33.36 -6.48
CA ALA A 352 35.49 33.60 -6.47
C ALA A 352 36.30 32.30 -6.42
N ARG A 353 35.70 31.20 -5.97
CA ARG A 353 36.30 29.86 -5.94
C ARG A 353 35.71 28.96 -7.03
N GLU A 354 36.55 28.19 -7.71
CA GLU A 354 36.14 27.34 -8.83
C GLU A 354 35.24 26.15 -8.44
N ASP A 355 35.24 25.73 -7.16
CA ASP A 355 34.48 24.59 -6.65
C ASP A 355 33.03 24.90 -6.27
N MET A 356 32.63 26.16 -6.42
CA MET A 356 31.31 26.65 -6.05
C MET A 356 30.41 26.82 -7.29
N PRO A 357 29.09 26.66 -7.15
CA PRO A 357 28.17 26.84 -8.26
C PRO A 357 27.92 28.33 -8.57
N VAL A 358 27.62 28.63 -9.83
CA VAL A 358 27.11 29.94 -10.28
C VAL A 358 25.66 30.09 -9.85
N ILE A 359 25.26 31.28 -9.39
CA ILE A 359 23.88 31.56 -8.96
C ILE A 359 23.23 32.50 -9.97
N GLU A 360 22.12 32.05 -10.56
CA GLU A 360 21.25 32.90 -11.36
C GLU A 360 20.21 33.57 -10.45
N TYR A 361 20.28 34.89 -10.32
CA TYR A 361 19.36 35.66 -9.50
C TYR A 361 18.49 36.56 -10.39
N PHE A 362 17.24 36.15 -10.59
CA PHE A 362 16.27 36.76 -11.50
C PHE A 362 15.63 38.04 -10.96
N ALA A 363 16.43 38.95 -10.39
CA ALA A 363 15.97 40.26 -9.95
C ALA A 363 16.90 41.36 -10.49
N ASN A 364 16.48 41.99 -11.59
CA ASN A 364 17.15 43.16 -12.13
C ASN A 364 16.85 44.39 -11.25
N HIS A 365 17.78 44.73 -10.37
CA HIS A 365 17.65 45.83 -9.41
C HIS A 365 18.81 46.81 -9.52
N ASN A 366 18.56 48.12 -9.35
CA ASN A 366 19.61 49.16 -9.42
C ASN A 366 20.70 48.97 -8.36
N TYR A 367 20.36 48.34 -7.24
CA TYR A 367 21.28 47.92 -6.18
C TYR A 367 22.56 47.27 -6.73
N TRP A 368 22.44 46.41 -7.74
CA TRP A 368 23.58 45.65 -8.26
C TRP A 368 24.61 46.51 -8.99
N LYS A 369 24.26 47.72 -9.43
CA LYS A 369 25.18 48.65 -10.11
C LYS A 369 26.27 49.20 -9.19
N ARG A 370 26.15 49.01 -7.87
CA ARG A 370 27.15 49.44 -6.89
C ARG A 370 28.41 48.55 -6.87
N TYR A 371 28.30 47.34 -7.39
CA TYR A 371 29.41 46.38 -7.46
C TYR A 371 30.13 46.52 -8.79
N GLY A 372 31.42 46.86 -8.74
CA GLY A 372 32.33 46.79 -9.86
C GLY A 372 32.63 45.34 -10.27
N LYS A 373 33.36 45.18 -11.38
CA LYS A 373 33.68 43.85 -11.95
C LYS A 373 34.44 42.94 -10.99
N ASP A 374 35.28 43.55 -10.15
CA ASP A 374 36.18 42.85 -9.23
C ASP A 374 35.77 43.05 -7.75
N ASP A 375 34.61 43.66 -7.50
CA ASP A 375 34.10 43.87 -6.14
C ASP A 375 33.37 42.62 -5.65
N PRO A 376 33.83 41.98 -4.56
CA PRO A 376 33.19 40.79 -4.04
C PRO A 376 31.86 41.13 -3.32
N TYR A 377 30.89 40.26 -3.51
CA TYR A 377 29.61 40.21 -2.82
C TYR A 377 29.52 38.94 -1.97
N PRO A 378 29.35 39.04 -0.64
CA PRO A 378 29.26 37.87 0.22
C PRO A 378 27.90 37.18 0.06
N VAL A 379 27.91 35.89 -0.26
CA VAL A 379 26.70 35.05 -0.37
C VAL A 379 26.77 33.94 0.66
N GLN A 380 25.68 33.75 1.41
CA GLN A 380 25.54 32.64 2.34
C GLN A 380 25.04 31.40 1.60
N ILE A 381 25.86 30.35 1.57
CA ILE A 381 25.61 29.11 0.85
C ILE A 381 25.74 27.93 1.80
N ARG A 382 24.93 26.90 1.57
CA ARG A 382 25.07 25.61 2.23
C ARG A 382 24.90 24.45 1.25
N LYS A 383 25.53 23.33 1.59
CA LYS A 383 25.32 22.03 0.95
C LYS A 383 24.84 21.04 2.00
N GLY A 384 23.74 20.36 1.71
CA GLY A 384 23.16 19.38 2.61
C GLY A 384 23.41 17.94 2.18
N GLY A 385 22.84 17.00 2.92
CA GLY A 385 22.98 15.57 2.68
C GLY A 385 22.28 15.06 1.41
N LEU A 386 21.40 15.86 0.79
CA LEU A 386 20.82 15.55 -0.52
C LEU A 386 21.75 15.95 -1.68
N GLY A 387 22.90 16.58 -1.39
CA GLY A 387 23.98 16.78 -2.35
C GLY A 387 23.90 18.04 -3.20
N PHE A 388 22.85 18.84 -3.07
CA PHE A 388 22.65 20.08 -3.84
C PHE A 388 22.88 21.35 -3.01
N TYR A 389 23.21 22.45 -3.69
CA TYR A 389 23.51 23.74 -3.05
C TYR A 389 22.27 24.62 -2.89
N GLN A 390 22.27 25.39 -1.80
CA GLN A 390 21.24 26.38 -1.49
C GLN A 390 21.88 27.68 -1.07
N PHE A 391 21.25 28.80 -1.41
CA PHE A 391 21.66 30.11 -0.94
C PHE A 391 20.55 30.77 -0.11
N ASN A 392 20.96 31.60 0.84
CA ASN A 392 20.05 32.42 1.62
C ASN A 392 19.61 33.63 0.78
N SER A 393 18.47 33.52 0.11
CA SER A 393 17.93 34.61 -0.71
C SER A 393 17.38 35.75 0.13
N SER A 394 16.89 35.47 1.35
CA SER A 394 16.40 36.52 2.26
C SER A 394 17.50 37.51 2.65
N ALA A 395 18.73 37.06 2.87
CA ALA A 395 19.86 37.95 3.16
C ALA A 395 20.16 38.93 2.01
N ILE A 396 19.97 38.49 0.76
CA ILE A 396 20.12 39.34 -0.43
C ILE A 396 18.99 40.36 -0.50
N VAL A 397 17.74 39.92 -0.30
CA VAL A 397 16.55 40.79 -0.29
C VAL A 397 16.67 41.85 0.80
N ASP A 398 17.15 41.49 1.99
CA ASP A 398 17.34 42.41 3.11
C ASP A 398 18.46 43.45 2.85
N ASP A 399 19.52 43.10 2.13
CA ASP A 399 20.55 44.08 1.71
C ASP A 399 20.00 45.05 0.66
N ILE A 400 19.19 44.55 -0.28
CA ILE A 400 18.47 45.39 -1.25
C ILE A 400 17.53 46.37 -0.53
N HIS A 401 16.71 45.89 0.41
CA HIS A 401 15.78 46.75 1.16
C HIS A 401 16.52 47.81 1.98
N ARG A 402 17.62 47.44 2.65
CA ARG A 402 18.46 48.40 3.40
C ARG A 402 19.05 49.46 2.48
N HIS A 403 19.46 49.10 1.27
CA HIS A 403 19.94 50.06 0.28
C HIS A 403 18.85 51.06 -0.17
N ASP A 404 17.62 50.58 -0.30
CA ASP A 404 16.46 51.40 -0.66
C ASP A 404 15.88 52.22 0.51
N GLY A 405 16.42 52.02 1.72
CA GLY A 405 15.94 52.69 2.94
C GLY A 405 14.57 52.21 3.41
N ARG A 406 14.22 50.94 3.15
CA ARG A 406 12.96 50.31 3.55
C ARG A 406 13.08 49.46 4.81
#